data_AF-A0A837KNB3-F1
#
_entry.id   AF-A0A837KNB3-F1
#
_cell.length_a   1.000
_cell.length_b   1.000
_cell.length_c   1.000
_cell.angle_alpha   90.00
_cell.angle_beta   90.00
_cell.angle_gamma   90.00
#
_symmetry.space_group_name_H-M   'P 1'
#
loop_
_entity.id
_entity.type
_entity.pdbx_description
1 polymer ?
#
loop_
_entity_poly.entity_id
_entity_poly.type
_entity_poly.pdbx_seq_one_letter_code
_entity_poly.pdbx_strand_id
1 'polypeptide(L)'
;MKMPLSIKVIQGFMLLQVIVLGGLYFVVSQADPMNLSHWASKMVFNVVTMPEDMLDQSYVLGRMQGRLMFPLIITTSLFIFIQMRLLKSSIVCISLAILLDISNGTFLIAIVYVTLLLVVTHNKQSKIYFNREHHEVTQTVSK
;
A
#
# COMPACT_ATOMS: atom_id res chain seq x y z
N MET A 1 25.17 -5.93 2.95
CA MET A 1 25.14 -6.19 1.49
C MET A 1 24.31 -5.11 0.81
N LYS A 2 24.61 -4.74 -0.45
CA LYS A 2 23.74 -3.85 -1.23
C LYS A 2 22.40 -4.56 -1.49
N MET A 3 21.31 -3.83 -1.34
CA MET A 3 19.96 -4.33 -1.61
C MET A 3 19.84 -4.82 -3.06
N PRO A 4 19.28 -6.02 -3.32
CA PRO A 4 19.18 -6.56 -4.67
C PRO A 4 18.25 -5.71 -5.53
N LEU A 5 18.54 -5.67 -6.84
CA LEU A 5 17.80 -4.82 -7.79
C LEU A 5 16.29 -5.13 -7.79
N SER A 6 15.91 -6.41 -7.66
CA SER A 6 14.51 -6.83 -7.57
C SER A 6 13.76 -6.15 -6.42
N ILE A 7 14.32 -6.18 -5.20
CA ILE A 7 13.68 -5.58 -4.03
C ILE A 7 13.71 -4.04 -4.14
N LYS A 8 14.75 -3.44 -4.74
CA LYS A 8 14.79 -1.98 -4.99
C LYS A 8 13.68 -1.52 -5.92
N VAL A 9 13.47 -2.27 -7.01
CA VAL A 9 12.39 -1.99 -7.97
C VAL A 9 11.03 -2.12 -7.28
N ILE A 10 10.84 -3.18 -6.50
CA ILE A 10 9.62 -3.40 -5.70
C ILE A 10 9.36 -2.24 -4.74
N GLN A 11 10.36 -1.83 -3.96
CA GLN A 11 10.23 -0.70 -3.05
C GLN A 11 9.97 0.63 -3.76
N GLY A 12 10.59 0.84 -4.93
CA GLY A 12 10.35 2.02 -5.75
C GLY A 12 8.89 2.10 -6.22
N PHE A 13 8.33 0.99 -6.69
CA PHE A 13 6.92 0.91 -7.07
C PHE A 13 5.98 1.10 -5.88
N MET A 14 6.28 0.49 -4.73
CA MET A 14 5.50 0.69 -3.50
C MET A 14 5.53 2.15 -3.05
N LEU A 15 6.69 2.81 -3.10
CA LEU A 15 6.80 4.23 -2.75
C LEU A 15 5.97 5.10 -3.70
N LEU A 16 6.02 4.83 -5.01
CA LEU A 16 5.18 5.52 -5.98
C LEU A 16 3.69 5.34 -5.67
N GLN A 17 3.26 4.11 -5.36
CA GLN A 17 1.89 3.82 -4.97
C GLN A 17 1.48 4.57 -3.70
N VAL A 18 2.34 4.61 -2.67
CA VAL A 18 2.10 5.36 -1.44
C VAL A 18 1.94 6.86 -1.73
N ILE A 19 2.78 7.44 -2.59
CA ILE A 19 2.68 8.85 -2.97
C ILE A 19 1.36 9.12 -3.70
N VAL A 20 0.99 8.29 -4.68
CA VAL A 20 -0.25 8.46 -5.46
C VAL A 20 -1.48 8.29 -4.57
N LEU A 21 -1.57 7.20 -3.81
CA LEU A 21 -2.69 6.93 -2.91
C LEU A 21 -2.78 7.97 -1.79
N GLY A 22 -1.64 8.36 -1.22
CA GLY A 22 -1.55 9.39 -0.19
C GLY A 22 -1.99 10.76 -0.70
N GLY A 23 -1.58 11.12 -1.92
CA GLY A 23 -2.03 12.35 -2.58
C GLY A 23 -3.54 12.37 -2.82
N LEU A 24 -4.09 11.27 -3.35
CA LEU A 24 -5.55 11.15 -3.54
C LEU A 24 -6.29 11.21 -2.22
N TYR A 25 -5.82 10.49 -1.20
CA TYR A 25 -6.41 10.52 0.14
C TYR A 25 -6.39 11.94 0.72
N PHE A 26 -5.28 12.66 0.57
CA PHE A 26 -5.17 14.06 1.01
C PHE A 26 -6.17 14.98 0.30
N VAL A 27 -6.34 14.85 -1.02
CA VAL A 27 -7.34 15.65 -1.75
C VAL A 27 -8.75 15.36 -1.23
N VAL A 28 -9.11 14.09 -1.03
CA VAL A 28 -10.44 13.72 -0.50
C VAL A 28 -10.61 14.12 0.97
N SER A 29 -9.53 14.15 1.77
CA SER A 29 -9.60 14.60 3.17
C SER A 29 -9.76 16.10 3.34
N GLN A 30 -9.37 16.87 2.32
CA GLN A 30 -9.55 18.32 2.27
C GLN A 30 -10.85 18.74 1.56
N ALA A 31 -11.63 17.80 1.03
CA ALA A 31 -12.92 18.08 0.44
C ALA A 31 -13.95 18.34 1.55
N ASP A 32 -14.55 19.52 1.50
CA ASP A 32 -15.58 19.96 2.44
C ASP A 32 -16.91 20.17 1.68
N PRO A 33 -17.96 19.40 2.01
CA PRO A 33 -19.28 19.57 1.39
C PRO A 33 -19.93 20.92 1.73
N MET A 34 -19.50 21.60 2.81
CA MET A 34 -19.98 22.95 3.15
C MET A 34 -19.31 24.04 2.32
N ASN A 35 -18.16 23.75 1.70
CA ASN A 35 -17.36 24.72 0.97
C ASN A 35 -17.06 24.25 -0.46
N LEU A 36 -18.08 24.32 -1.32
CA LEU A 36 -17.98 23.99 -2.75
C LEU A 36 -16.96 24.84 -3.53
N SER A 37 -16.59 26.01 -2.99
CA SER A 37 -15.61 26.88 -3.62
C SER A 37 -14.16 26.39 -3.42
N HIS A 38 -13.93 25.55 -2.42
CA HIS A 38 -12.63 25.01 -2.07
C HIS A 38 -12.07 24.14 -3.22
N TRP A 39 -10.78 24.27 -3.50
CA TRP A 39 -10.14 23.62 -4.64
C TRP A 39 -10.26 22.09 -4.60
N ALA A 40 -10.18 21.50 -3.40
CA ALA A 40 -10.30 20.07 -3.20
C ALA A 40 -11.74 19.59 -3.43
N SER A 41 -12.73 20.33 -2.93
CA SER A 41 -14.16 20.05 -3.18
C SER A 41 -14.47 20.12 -4.68
N LYS A 42 -13.95 21.13 -5.40
CA LYS A 42 -14.07 21.23 -6.86
C LYS A 42 -13.46 20.03 -7.58
N MET A 43 -12.26 19.60 -7.18
CA MET A 43 -11.61 18.44 -7.79
C MET A 43 -12.41 17.16 -7.56
N VAL A 44 -12.83 16.89 -6.33
CA VAL A 44 -13.55 15.66 -6.00
C VAL A 44 -14.93 15.64 -6.65
N PHE A 45 -15.67 16.75 -6.61
CA PHE A 45 -17.07 16.80 -7.07
C PHE A 45 -17.18 16.85 -8.59
N ASN A 46 -16.11 17.27 -9.29
CA ASN A 46 -16.05 17.17 -10.75
C ASN A 46 -15.76 15.75 -11.24
N VAL A 47 -15.13 14.90 -10.41
CA VAL A 47 -14.74 13.53 -10.78
C VAL A 47 -15.78 12.50 -10.31
N VAL A 48 -16.56 12.85 -9.29
CA VAL A 48 -17.49 11.94 -8.61
C VAL A 48 -18.88 12.53 -8.66
N THR A 49 -19.86 11.71 -9.06
CA THR A 49 -21.27 12.07 -8.97
C THR A 49 -21.66 12.18 -7.50
N MET A 50 -21.71 13.41 -6.97
CA MET A 50 -22.09 13.66 -5.59
C MET A 50 -23.60 13.80 -5.44
N PRO A 51 -24.20 13.25 -4.37
CA PRO A 51 -25.61 13.45 -4.05
C PRO A 51 -25.87 14.92 -3.69
N GLU A 52 -27.12 15.38 -3.80
CA GLU A 52 -27.49 16.76 -3.48
C GLU A 52 -27.52 17.00 -1.96
N ASP A 53 -27.89 15.99 -1.18
CA ASP A 53 -27.94 16.07 0.27
C ASP A 53 -26.55 16.08 0.92
N MET A 54 -26.26 17.10 1.73
CA MET A 54 -24.95 17.28 2.38
C MET A 54 -24.56 16.13 3.32
N LEU A 55 -25.55 15.51 3.97
CA LEU A 55 -25.32 14.35 4.83
C LEU A 55 -24.84 13.16 4.01
N ASP A 56 -25.44 12.95 2.85
CA ASP A 56 -25.04 11.89 1.91
C ASP A 56 -23.70 12.20 1.24
N GLN A 57 -23.41 13.48 0.94
CA GLN A 57 -22.08 13.88 0.46
C GLN A 57 -20.99 13.54 1.47
N SER A 58 -21.23 13.83 2.75
CA SER A 58 -20.31 13.51 3.85
C SER A 58 -20.09 12.00 3.97
N TYR A 59 -21.15 11.21 3.82
CA TYR A 59 -21.07 9.75 3.81
C TYR A 59 -20.25 9.22 2.62
N VAL A 60 -20.47 9.75 1.41
CA VAL A 60 -19.72 9.34 0.21
C VAL A 60 -18.24 9.70 0.35
N LEU A 61 -17.92 10.91 0.82
CA LEU A 61 -16.55 11.33 1.10
C LEU A 61 -15.88 10.43 2.14
N GLY A 62 -16.56 10.13 3.25
CA GLY A 62 -16.06 9.20 4.27
C GLY A 62 -15.80 7.79 3.71
N ARG A 63 -16.69 7.29 2.86
CA ARG A 63 -16.51 6.00 2.18
C ARG A 63 -15.32 6.02 1.21
N MET A 64 -15.12 7.12 0.49
CA MET A 64 -13.96 7.29 -0.40
C MET A 64 -12.65 7.35 0.37
N GLN A 65 -12.60 8.10 1.47
CA GLN A 65 -11.46 8.12 2.37
C GLN A 65 -11.14 6.73 2.88
N GLY A 66 -12.14 5.98 3.36
CA GLY A 66 -11.97 4.61 3.83
C GLY A 66 -11.41 3.67 2.75
N ARG A 67 -11.91 3.78 1.51
CA ARG A 67 -11.43 3.01 0.36
C ARG A 67 -9.99 3.32 -0.03
N LEU A 68 -9.52 4.55 0.18
CA LEU A 68 -8.13 4.95 -0.11
C LEU A 68 -7.18 4.63 1.06
N MET A 69 -7.67 4.79 2.29
CA MET A 69 -6.88 4.60 3.51
C MET A 69 -6.41 3.16 3.67
N PHE A 70 -7.28 2.19 3.41
CA PHE A 70 -6.96 0.80 3.68
C PHE A 70 -5.84 0.24 2.76
N PRO A 71 -5.89 0.40 1.42
CA PRO A 71 -4.78 0.06 0.55
C PRO A 71 -3.50 0.84 0.90
N LEU A 72 -3.60 2.12 1.25
CA LEU A 72 -2.47 2.93 1.66
C LEU A 72 -1.75 2.34 2.89
N ILE A 73 -2.50 1.91 3.90
CA ILE A 73 -1.95 1.26 5.10
C ILE A 73 -1.24 -0.04 4.70
N ILE A 74 -1.89 -0.90 3.91
CA ILE A 74 -1.31 -2.20 3.50
C ILE A 74 -0.01 -2.00 2.71
N THR A 75 0.01 -1.12 1.71
CA THR A 75 1.20 -0.85 0.90
C THR A 75 2.31 -0.22 1.74
N THR A 76 1.98 0.69 2.67
CA THR A 76 2.96 1.32 3.55
C THR A 76 3.55 0.32 4.54
N SER A 77 2.72 -0.53 5.17
CA SER A 77 3.19 -1.59 6.07
C SER A 77 4.10 -2.57 5.33
N LEU A 78 3.73 -2.97 4.11
CA LEU A 78 4.55 -3.86 3.28
C LEU A 78 5.89 -3.23 2.92
N PHE A 79 5.91 -1.94 2.56
CA PHE A 79 7.15 -1.19 2.31
C PHE A 79 8.08 -1.23 3.52
N ILE A 80 7.54 -0.93 4.71
CA ILE A 80 8.29 -0.95 5.98
C ILE A 80 8.80 -2.36 6.29
N PHE A 81 7.97 -3.40 6.17
CA PHE A 81 8.40 -4.77 6.46
C PHE A 81 9.49 -5.27 5.54
N ILE A 82 9.46 -4.89 4.25
CA ILE A 82 10.54 -5.21 3.30
C ILE A 82 11.83 -4.44 3.67
N GLN A 83 11.71 -3.18 4.09
CA GLN A 83 12.85 -2.37 4.51
C GLN A 83 13.50 -2.92 5.79
N MET A 84 12.68 -3.30 6.76
CA MET A 84 13.06 -3.94 8.03
C MET A 84 13.41 -5.43 7.88
N ARG A 85 13.39 -5.97 6.65
CA ARG A 85 13.74 -7.37 6.34
C ARG A 85 12.88 -8.42 7.07
N LEU A 86 11.65 -8.08 7.43
CA LEU A 86 10.70 -8.99 8.09
C LEU A 86 9.95 -9.85 7.06
N LEU A 87 10.58 -10.96 6.63
CA LEU A 87 10.04 -11.83 5.58
C LEU A 87 8.64 -12.38 5.88
N LYS A 88 8.43 -12.92 7.10
CA LYS A 88 7.14 -13.52 7.49
C LYS A 88 6.03 -12.48 7.47
N SER A 89 6.26 -11.32 8.05
CA SER A 89 5.30 -10.21 8.06
C SER A 89 5.02 -9.68 6.65
N SER A 90 6.04 -9.61 5.79
CA SER A 90 5.88 -9.23 4.39
C SER A 90 4.99 -10.22 3.64
N ILE A 91 5.18 -11.53 3.83
CA ILE A 91 4.33 -12.57 3.23
C ILE A 91 2.88 -12.43 3.70
N VAL A 92 2.64 -12.24 4.99
CA VAL A 92 1.28 -12.07 5.54
C VAL A 92 0.61 -10.83 4.93
N CYS A 93 1.31 -9.70 4.86
CA CYS A 93 0.79 -8.48 4.23
C CYS A 93 0.47 -8.67 2.75
N ILE A 94 1.35 -9.35 1.98
CA ILE A 94 1.10 -9.62 0.57
C ILE A 94 -0.13 -10.52 0.39
N SER A 95 -0.27 -11.57 1.20
CA SER A 95 -1.44 -12.44 1.18
C SER A 95 -2.73 -11.69 1.51
N LEU A 96 -2.68 -10.79 2.49
CA LEU A 96 -3.83 -9.96 2.85
C LEU A 96 -4.22 -9.01 1.71
N ALA A 97 -3.24 -8.41 1.04
CA ALA A 97 -3.46 -7.58 -0.15
C ALA A 97 -4.13 -8.37 -1.29
N ILE A 98 -3.66 -9.59 -1.56
CA ILE A 98 -4.26 -10.48 -2.57
C ILE A 98 -5.73 -10.78 -2.25
N LEU A 99 -6.02 -11.17 -1.00
CA LEU A 99 -7.39 -11.47 -0.56
C LEU A 99 -8.32 -10.26 -0.73
N LEU A 100 -7.80 -9.07 -0.41
CA LEU A 100 -8.53 -7.81 -0.58
C LEU A 100 -8.85 -7.51 -2.03
N ASP A 101 -7.86 -7.58 -2.90
CA ASP A 101 -8.05 -7.29 -4.31
C ASP A 101 -9.04 -8.28 -4.95
N ILE A 102 -8.96 -9.56 -4.59
CA ILE A 102 -9.93 -10.56 -5.03
C ILE A 102 -11.33 -10.23 -4.50
N SER A 103 -11.47 -9.85 -3.22
CA SER A 103 -12.77 -9.52 -2.63
C SER A 103 -13.43 -8.29 -3.26
N ASN A 104 -12.63 -7.35 -3.79
CA ASN A 104 -13.10 -6.15 -4.46
C ASN A 104 -13.27 -6.34 -5.98
N GLY A 105 -12.99 -7.54 -6.51
CA GLY A 105 -13.07 -7.85 -7.94
C GLY A 105 -11.92 -7.30 -8.78
N THR A 106 -10.85 -6.78 -8.17
CA THR A 106 -9.67 -6.20 -8.83
C THR A 106 -8.61 -7.26 -9.13
N PHE A 107 -8.99 -8.33 -9.85
CA PHE A 107 -8.13 -9.49 -10.13
C PHE A 107 -6.79 -9.14 -10.79
N LEU A 108 -6.73 -8.15 -11.68
CA LEU A 108 -5.49 -7.72 -12.33
C LEU A 108 -4.47 -7.19 -11.31
N ILE A 109 -4.92 -6.51 -10.26
CA ILE A 109 -4.07 -5.97 -9.20
C ILE A 109 -3.57 -7.13 -8.32
N ALA A 110 -4.43 -8.10 -8.00
CA ALA A 110 -4.06 -9.29 -7.25
C ALA A 110 -2.88 -10.06 -7.89
N ILE A 111 -2.84 -10.17 -9.23
CA ILE A 111 -1.76 -10.83 -9.97
C ILE A 111 -0.39 -10.18 -9.70
N VAL A 112 -0.36 -8.85 -9.56
CA VAL A 112 0.87 -8.11 -9.24
C VAL A 112 1.39 -8.52 -7.85
N TYR A 113 0.50 -8.62 -6.86
CA TYR A 113 0.86 -9.08 -5.52
C TYR A 113 1.25 -10.55 -5.46
N VAL A 114 0.65 -11.42 -6.28
CA VAL A 114 1.10 -12.81 -6.44
C VAL A 114 2.52 -12.86 -7.00
N THR A 115 2.82 -12.02 -8.00
CA THR A 115 4.17 -11.93 -8.56
C THR A 115 5.18 -11.45 -7.52
N LEU A 116 4.81 -10.46 -6.72
CA LEU A 116 5.61 -10.00 -5.56
C LEU A 116 5.87 -11.14 -4.58
N LEU A 117 4.85 -11.93 -4.24
CA LEU A 117 4.97 -13.07 -3.36
C LEU A 117 5.98 -14.08 -3.91
N LEU A 118 5.91 -14.41 -5.20
CA LEU A 118 6.86 -15.32 -5.86
C LEU A 118 8.28 -14.76 -5.84
N VAL A 119 8.48 -13.47 -6.11
CA VAL A 119 9.81 -12.83 -6.07
C VAL A 119 10.39 -12.84 -4.66
N VAL A 120 9.58 -12.60 -3.64
CA VAL A 120 10.02 -12.62 -2.24
C VAL A 120 10.33 -14.05 -1.76
N THR A 121 9.53 -15.04 -2.19
CA THR A 121 9.61 -16.43 -1.71
C THR A 121 10.49 -17.37 -2.53
N HIS A 122 10.73 -17.12 -3.81
CA HIS A 122 11.46 -18.05 -4.70
C HIS A 122 12.80 -17.48 -5.21
N ASN A 123 12.96 -16.15 -5.27
CA ASN A 123 14.21 -15.57 -5.74
C ASN A 123 15.33 -15.76 -4.71
N LYS A 124 16.43 -16.41 -5.12
CA LYS A 124 17.62 -16.66 -4.28
C LYS A 124 18.19 -15.37 -3.68
N GLN A 125 18.27 -14.29 -4.45
CA GLN A 125 18.83 -13.02 -3.98
C GLN A 125 17.92 -12.34 -2.95
N SER A 126 16.59 -12.43 -3.13
CA SER A 126 15.61 -11.94 -2.15
C SER A 126 15.72 -12.72 -0.84
N LYS A 127 15.79 -14.06 -0.89
CA LYS A 127 15.97 -14.90 0.31
C LYS A 127 17.23 -14.53 1.09
N ILE A 128 18.36 -14.34 0.40
CA ILE A 128 19.62 -13.93 1.03
C ILE A 128 19.49 -12.55 1.69
N TYR A 129 18.78 -11.61 1.06
CA TYR A 129 18.53 -10.29 1.62
C TYR A 129 17.73 -10.37 2.94
N PHE A 130 16.70 -11.22 3.00
CA PHE A 130 15.85 -11.37 4.19
C PHE A 130 16.47 -12.23 5.31
N ASN A 131 17.23 -13.28 4.98
CA ASN A 131 17.80 -14.20 5.99
C ASN A 131 19.06 -13.66 6.71
N ARG A 132 19.64 -12.55 6.26
CA ARG A 132 20.93 -12.08 6.76
C ARG A 132 20.88 -11.60 8.22
N GLU A 133 19.77 -11.02 8.69
CA GLU A 133 19.66 -10.62 10.09
C GLU A 133 19.70 -11.82 11.05
N HIS A 134 19.14 -12.97 10.65
CA HIS A 134 19.25 -14.17 11.47
C HIS A 134 20.69 -14.66 11.62
N HIS A 135 21.55 -14.50 10.62
CA HIS A 135 22.95 -14.89 10.74
C HIS A 135 23.83 -13.89 11.51
N GLU A 136 23.54 -12.59 11.44
CA GLU A 136 24.29 -11.59 12.22
C GLU A 136 23.92 -11.64 13.71
N VAL A 137 22.64 -11.89 14.06
CA VAL A 137 22.20 -12.03 15.47
C VAL A 137 22.71 -13.33 16.11
N THR A 138 22.69 -14.46 15.39
CA THR A 138 23.22 -15.73 15.94
C THR A 138 24.72 -15.67 16.19
N GLN A 139 25.49 -14.91 15.41
CA GLN A 139 26.93 -14.73 15.64
C GLN A 139 27.27 -13.84 16.83
N THR A 140 26.39 -12.90 17.22
CA THR A 140 26.60 -12.04 18.39
C THR A 140 26.20 -12.69 19.72
N VAL A 141 25.29 -13.67 19.73
CA VAL A 141 24.89 -14.40 20.96
C VAL A 141 25.85 -15.54 21.29
N SER A 142 26.68 -15.96 20.33
CA SER A 142 27.68 -17.03 20.48
C SER A 142 29.07 -16.52 20.93
N LYS A 143 29.24 -15.23 21.22
CA LYS A 143 30.51 -14.66 21.70
C LYS A 143 30.40 -14.20 23.14
#